data_AF-A0A1V5I962-F1
#
_entry.id   AF-A0A1V5I962-F1
#
_cell.length_a   1.000
_cell.length_b   1.000
_cell.length_c   1.000
_cell.angle_alpha   90.00
_cell.angle_beta   90.00
_cell.angle_gamma   90.00
#
_symmetry.space_group_name_H-M   'P 1'
#
loop_
_entity.id
_entity.type
_entity.pdbx_description
1 polymer ?
#
loop_
_entity_poly.entity_id
_entity_poly.type
_entity_poly.pdbx_seq_one_letter_code
_entity_poly.pdbx_strand_id
1 'polypeptide(L)'
;MRRSLLPQLGLPSGRGRGRARIADLRLDLSMFFRRLLFMRASRADRTDTVILPAAPGAIPGVLLKRLGRYVDYLCARNGILTNGREVRVYEKIPGGGIELSLQCTEDEIASRTEELRTVLRIAPPDGEEQAVEEPLATEEPPATLVGEDPADLPERAGEAAPEPILTSDEASSAEWVERPDPDREPAAEPEPSVEPAPATPAPRPERKGNMKVIAVYHNKGGVGKTTVAVNLAAALRNKGLRVLLVDLDSQSNATFAVGLLKFQFVEDDDIIQKYVYHILDSGDFDFIPEVVRKSRSFNTPEFDVIPSHIDLTNHQYRLTMISACRSRLFNKLERVRGDYDIVVIDAPPSKDLYAEIALASADFLIIPSDLRPFANQGLMNVRQFINEVNESRANMHREPVSVIGVLPSKISTNAQYNKYALPRQKQVVSERFGFSLMDTVIYERMPLASSLSRTISRDGLDIPDPKSIFDYCALDVSPTTQKAADNFRELADEVLEKAGWRE
;
A
#
# COMPACT_ATOMS: atom_id res chain seq x y z
N MET A 1 -27.29 7.61 -25.50
CA MET A 1 -26.25 6.57 -25.42
C MET A 1 -24.89 7.25 -25.34
N ARG A 2 -24.09 7.04 -24.28
CA ARG A 2 -22.66 7.43 -24.31
C ARG A 2 -21.87 6.33 -25.00
N ARG A 3 -21.07 6.67 -26.01
CA ARG A 3 -20.17 5.72 -26.68
C ARG A 3 -18.91 5.57 -25.84
N SER A 4 -18.40 4.34 -25.70
CA SER A 4 -17.09 4.11 -25.07
C SER A 4 -16.00 4.79 -25.89
N LEU A 5 -15.00 5.34 -25.20
CA LEU A 5 -13.88 6.04 -25.85
C LEU A 5 -12.88 5.06 -26.49
N LEU A 6 -12.65 3.92 -25.84
CA LEU A 6 -11.59 2.96 -26.20
C LEU A 6 -11.74 2.41 -27.64
N PRO A 7 -12.94 2.02 -28.13
CA PRO A 7 -13.10 1.58 -29.52
C PRO A 7 -12.82 2.65 -30.57
N GLN A 8 -13.03 3.94 -30.26
CA GLN A 8 -12.77 5.06 -31.19
C GLN A 8 -11.25 5.25 -31.40
N LEU A 9 -10.48 4.99 -30.34
CA LEU A 9 -9.01 4.95 -30.33
C LEU A 9 -8.43 3.62 -30.85
N GLY A 10 -9.24 2.70 -31.37
CA GLY A 10 -8.77 1.40 -31.88
C GLY A 10 -8.42 0.36 -30.79
N LEU A 11 -8.78 0.60 -29.53
CA LEU A 11 -8.45 -0.30 -28.41
C LEU A 11 -9.57 -1.33 -28.17
N PRO A 12 -9.26 -2.63 -28.02
CA PRO A 12 -10.26 -3.69 -28.04
C PRO A 12 -11.18 -3.73 -26.80
N SER A 13 -12.49 -3.73 -27.03
CA SER A 13 -13.51 -3.88 -26.00
C SER A 13 -13.68 -5.36 -25.58
N GLY A 14 -12.82 -5.82 -24.67
CA GLY A 14 -12.70 -7.24 -24.32
C GLY A 14 -13.95 -7.89 -23.71
N ARG A 15 -14.59 -8.82 -24.46
CA ARG A 15 -15.54 -9.80 -23.92
C ARG A 15 -14.81 -11.11 -23.54
N GLY A 16 -14.34 -11.21 -22.31
CA GLY A 16 -13.78 -12.43 -21.70
C GLY A 16 -14.69 -13.01 -20.61
N ARG A 17 -14.78 -14.35 -20.48
CA ARG A 17 -15.72 -15.03 -19.58
C ARG A 17 -15.37 -14.86 -18.09
N GLY A 18 -16.37 -14.60 -17.25
CA GLY A 18 -16.27 -14.68 -15.78
C GLY A 18 -17.48 -14.06 -15.06
N ARG A 19 -18.38 -14.90 -14.52
CA ARG A 19 -19.66 -14.48 -13.90
C ARG A 19 -19.48 -13.85 -12.50
N ALA A 20 -20.23 -12.79 -12.24
CA ALA A 20 -20.88 -12.49 -10.95
C ALA A 20 -22.07 -11.52 -11.21
N ARG A 21 -23.18 -11.66 -10.47
CA ARG A 21 -24.31 -10.69 -10.47
C ARG A 21 -24.41 -10.08 -9.07
N ILE A 22 -24.43 -8.75 -8.98
CA ILE A 22 -24.95 -7.96 -7.84
C ILE A 22 -25.71 -6.76 -8.44
N ALA A 23 -26.69 -6.23 -7.72
CA ALA A 23 -27.79 -5.39 -8.22
C ALA A 23 -27.42 -4.09 -8.98
N ASP A 24 -28.22 -3.85 -10.02
CA ASP A 24 -28.74 -2.56 -10.54
C ASP A 24 -27.87 -1.30 -10.56
N LEU A 25 -27.19 -1.15 -11.70
CA LEU A 25 -27.39 -0.01 -12.60
C LEU A 25 -27.07 1.43 -12.11
N ARG A 26 -25.91 1.65 -11.48
CA ARG A 26 -25.30 3.00 -11.42
C ARG A 26 -23.76 3.03 -11.63
N LEU A 27 -23.27 2.19 -12.53
CA LEU A 27 -21.85 1.78 -12.59
C LEU A 27 -21.18 1.82 -13.99
N ASP A 28 -21.63 2.72 -14.87
CA ASP A 28 -20.89 3.03 -16.11
C ASP A 28 -19.61 3.85 -15.84
N LEU A 29 -18.59 3.63 -16.68
CA LEU A 29 -17.21 4.12 -16.59
C LEU A 29 -16.39 3.64 -15.37
N SER A 30 -16.91 3.73 -14.14
CA SER A 30 -16.13 3.49 -12.92
C SER A 30 -15.76 2.01 -12.68
N MET A 31 -16.63 1.07 -13.05
CA MET A 31 -16.31 -0.37 -12.90
C MET A 31 -15.47 -0.92 -14.06
N PHE A 32 -15.55 -0.32 -15.26
CA PHE A 32 -14.83 -0.80 -16.45
C PHE A 32 -13.31 -0.67 -16.28
N PHE A 33 -12.85 0.48 -15.75
CA PHE A 33 -11.41 0.69 -15.48
C PHE A 33 -10.86 -0.09 -14.29
N ARG A 34 -11.69 -0.56 -13.33
CA ARG A 34 -11.22 -1.47 -12.25
C ARG A 34 -10.74 -2.84 -12.76
N ARG A 35 -11.04 -3.22 -14.01
CA ARG A 35 -10.50 -4.42 -14.67
C ARG A 35 -9.51 -4.14 -15.79
N LEU A 36 -9.20 -2.88 -16.13
CA LEU A 36 -8.34 -2.55 -17.27
C LEU A 36 -6.84 -2.54 -16.92
N LEU A 37 -6.34 -3.63 -16.32
CA LEU A 37 -4.91 -3.95 -16.24
C LEU A 37 -4.52 -4.85 -17.42
N PHE A 38 -4.76 -4.37 -18.64
CA PHE A 38 -4.51 -5.11 -19.87
C PHE A 38 -3.89 -4.24 -20.96
N MET A 39 -2.64 -4.55 -21.29
CA MET A 39 -2.25 -5.01 -22.63
C MET A 39 -0.85 -5.63 -22.52
N ARG A 40 -0.77 -6.94 -22.23
CA ARG A 40 0.48 -7.69 -22.39
C ARG A 40 0.47 -8.28 -23.79
N ALA A 41 0.93 -7.50 -24.76
CA ALA A 41 1.22 -7.97 -26.10
C ALA A 41 2.26 -9.12 -26.06
N SER A 42 2.40 -9.82 -27.19
CA SER A 42 3.35 -10.93 -27.31
C SER A 42 4.80 -10.48 -27.06
N ARG A 43 5.68 -11.44 -26.82
CA ARG A 43 7.10 -11.26 -26.42
C ARG A 43 7.97 -10.43 -27.38
N ALA A 44 7.44 -10.04 -28.53
CA ALA A 44 8.07 -9.19 -29.54
C ALA A 44 7.76 -7.69 -29.39
N ASP A 45 6.67 -7.33 -28.71
CA ASP A 45 6.12 -5.97 -28.73
C ASP A 45 6.27 -5.25 -27.38
N ARG A 46 6.57 -3.94 -27.41
CA ARG A 46 6.76 -3.14 -26.20
C ARG A 46 5.44 -2.49 -25.77
N THR A 47 5.20 -2.43 -24.47
CA THR A 47 4.08 -1.66 -23.91
C THR A 47 4.36 -0.17 -24.02
N ASP A 48 4.14 0.40 -25.21
CA ASP A 48 4.49 1.79 -25.54
C ASP A 48 3.67 2.85 -24.78
N THR A 49 2.52 2.49 -24.20
CA THR A 49 1.64 3.41 -23.45
C THR A 49 1.15 2.81 -22.11
N VAL A 50 1.17 3.61 -21.05
CA VAL A 50 0.49 3.36 -19.75
C VAL A 50 -0.82 4.14 -19.69
N ILE A 51 -1.87 3.61 -19.04
CA ILE A 51 -3.15 4.33 -18.82
C ILE A 51 -3.53 4.27 -17.34
N LEU A 52 -3.90 5.40 -16.74
CA LEU A 52 -4.50 5.47 -15.39
C LEU A 52 -5.85 6.21 -15.40
N PRO A 53 -6.86 5.71 -14.67
CA PRO A 53 -8.08 6.46 -14.42
C PRO A 53 -7.83 7.61 -13.43
N ALA A 54 -8.50 8.74 -13.68
CA ALA A 54 -8.57 9.91 -12.82
C ALA A 54 -10.01 10.13 -12.34
N ALA A 55 -10.18 10.85 -11.23
CA ALA A 55 -11.49 11.36 -10.83
C ALA A 55 -11.90 12.57 -11.72
N PRO A 56 -13.20 12.91 -11.83
CA PRO A 56 -13.63 14.16 -12.43
C PRO A 56 -13.06 15.37 -11.68
N GLY A 57 -12.57 16.36 -12.41
CA GLY A 57 -11.94 17.57 -11.84
C GLY A 57 -10.44 17.67 -12.13
N ALA A 58 -9.75 18.54 -11.39
CA ALA A 58 -8.32 18.78 -11.58
C ALA A 58 -7.47 17.55 -11.24
N ILE A 59 -6.57 17.16 -12.14
CA ILE A 59 -5.67 16.03 -11.95
C ILE A 59 -4.69 16.32 -10.79
N PRO A 60 -4.69 15.51 -9.70
CA PRO A 60 -3.76 15.73 -8.59
C PRO A 60 -2.31 15.46 -9.01
N GLY A 61 -1.36 16.28 -8.55
CA GLY A 61 0.07 16.08 -8.81
C GLY A 61 0.62 14.72 -8.35
N VAL A 62 -0.05 14.07 -7.39
CA VAL A 62 0.24 12.69 -6.97
C VAL A 62 -0.04 11.69 -8.11
N LEU A 63 -1.09 11.89 -8.89
CA LEU A 63 -1.45 11.03 -10.03
C LEU A 63 -0.49 11.22 -11.22
N LEU A 64 0.02 12.44 -11.42
CA LEU A 64 1.11 12.70 -12.38
C LEU A 64 2.41 12.01 -11.97
N LYS A 65 2.82 12.16 -10.70
CA LYS A 65 3.96 11.40 -10.14
C LYS A 65 3.75 9.89 -10.19
N ARG A 66 2.51 9.40 -10.13
CA ARG A 66 2.15 7.98 -10.32
C ARG A 66 2.33 7.54 -11.76
N LEU A 67 1.79 8.29 -12.72
CA LEU A 67 1.94 8.00 -14.14
C LEU A 67 3.40 7.98 -14.57
N GLY A 68 4.19 9.00 -14.21
CA GLY A 68 5.62 9.07 -14.55
C GLY A 68 6.39 7.84 -14.06
N ARG A 69 6.19 7.43 -12.80
CA ARG A 69 6.83 6.22 -12.24
C ARG A 69 6.43 4.93 -12.96
N TYR A 70 5.22 4.83 -13.50
CA TYR A 70 4.81 3.68 -14.32
C TYR A 70 5.37 3.73 -15.74
N VAL A 71 5.36 4.89 -16.39
CA VAL A 71 5.95 5.09 -17.72
C VAL A 71 7.45 4.80 -17.68
N ASP A 72 8.15 5.31 -16.65
CA ASP A 72 9.57 5.03 -16.42
C ASP A 72 9.84 3.55 -16.15
N TYR A 73 9.04 2.88 -15.29
CA TYR A 73 9.27 1.49 -14.92
C TYR A 73 8.95 0.48 -16.02
N LEU A 74 7.83 0.65 -16.72
CA LEU A 74 7.40 -0.25 -17.79
C LEU A 74 8.15 0.02 -19.11
N CYS A 75 9.11 0.96 -19.10
CA CYS A 75 9.83 1.44 -20.28
C CYS A 75 8.91 1.90 -21.42
N ALA A 76 7.73 2.41 -21.08
CA ALA A 76 6.76 2.95 -22.02
C ALA A 76 7.26 4.29 -22.58
N ARG A 77 6.76 4.67 -23.76
CA ARG A 77 6.99 5.99 -24.34
C ARG A 77 6.05 7.03 -23.71
N ASN A 78 4.78 6.65 -23.56
CA ASN A 78 3.69 7.57 -23.23
C ASN A 78 2.92 7.11 -21.99
N GLY A 79 2.22 8.06 -21.35
CA GLY A 79 1.25 7.81 -20.30
C GLY A 79 -0.04 8.59 -20.53
N ILE A 80 -1.20 8.00 -20.26
CA ILE A 80 -2.51 8.62 -20.38
C ILE A 80 -3.16 8.73 -19.00
N LEU A 81 -3.72 9.91 -18.69
CA LEU A 81 -4.70 10.10 -17.62
C LEU A 81 -6.08 10.36 -18.24
N THR A 82 -7.12 9.71 -17.73
CA THR A 82 -8.50 9.97 -18.17
C THR A 82 -9.53 9.80 -17.06
N ASN A 83 -10.52 10.70 -17.01
CA ASN A 83 -11.70 10.61 -16.14
C ASN A 83 -12.98 10.24 -16.92
N GLY A 84 -12.84 9.84 -18.19
CA GLY A 84 -13.96 9.55 -19.10
C GLY A 84 -14.57 10.77 -19.80
N ARG A 85 -14.37 11.99 -19.29
CA ARG A 85 -14.73 13.27 -19.96
C ARG A 85 -13.53 14.05 -20.50
N GLU A 86 -12.33 13.57 -20.21
CA GLU A 86 -11.07 14.21 -20.56
C GLU A 86 -10.00 13.13 -20.74
N VAL A 87 -9.12 13.33 -21.71
CA VAL A 87 -7.92 12.54 -21.95
C VAL A 87 -6.72 13.49 -21.95
N ARG A 88 -5.71 13.18 -21.15
CA ARG A 88 -4.40 13.85 -21.18
C ARG A 88 -3.31 12.83 -21.45
N VAL A 89 -2.59 13.01 -22.56
CA VAL A 89 -1.44 12.21 -22.94
C VAL A 89 -0.17 12.94 -22.55
N TYR A 90 0.77 12.18 -21.99
CA TYR A 90 2.07 12.65 -21.56
C TYR A 90 3.16 11.82 -22.25
N GLU A 91 4.20 12.47 -22.76
CA GLU A 91 5.37 11.80 -23.32
C GLU A 91 6.52 11.76 -22.32
N LYS A 92 7.35 10.72 -22.37
CA LYS A 92 8.55 10.57 -21.54
C LYS A 92 9.69 11.47 -22.03
N ILE A 93 10.20 12.31 -21.14
CA ILE A 93 11.25 13.29 -21.45
C ILE A 93 12.63 12.60 -21.45
N PRO A 94 13.53 12.90 -22.40
CA PRO A 94 14.95 12.54 -22.32
C PRO A 94 15.58 13.14 -21.05
N GLY A 95 15.89 12.29 -20.07
CA GLY A 95 16.35 12.68 -18.73
C GLY A 95 15.49 12.07 -17.59
N GLY A 96 14.27 11.66 -17.90
CA GLY A 96 13.32 11.07 -16.94
C GLY A 96 12.12 11.98 -16.65
N GLY A 97 11.04 11.40 -16.13
CA GLY A 97 9.77 12.12 -15.97
C GLY A 97 8.97 12.24 -17.27
N ILE A 98 7.86 12.99 -17.18
CA ILE A 98 6.85 13.08 -18.25
C ILE A 98 6.35 14.53 -18.43
N GLU A 99 6.07 14.91 -19.67
CA GLU A 99 5.53 16.22 -20.07
C GLU A 99 4.18 16.06 -20.79
N LEU A 100 3.25 17.01 -20.63
CA LEU A 100 1.94 16.98 -21.28
C LEU A 100 2.09 17.27 -22.79
N SER A 101 1.85 16.27 -23.64
CA SER A 101 1.88 16.45 -25.10
C SER A 101 0.49 16.79 -25.67
N LEU A 102 -0.58 16.28 -25.07
CA LEU A 102 -1.94 16.42 -25.63
C LEU A 102 -3.00 16.39 -24.53
N GLN A 103 -4.00 17.27 -24.65
CA GLN A 103 -5.18 17.34 -23.77
C GLN A 103 -6.44 17.55 -24.63
N CYS A 104 -7.43 16.68 -24.44
CA CYS A 104 -8.71 16.70 -25.17
C CYS A 104 -9.89 16.41 -24.23
N THR A 105 -10.98 17.16 -24.35
CA THR A 105 -12.26 16.94 -23.65
C THR A 105 -13.19 15.97 -24.41
N GLU A 106 -14.30 15.54 -23.78
CA GLU A 106 -15.30 14.59 -24.33
C GLU A 106 -15.76 14.99 -25.75
N ASP A 107 -15.97 16.30 -25.98
CA ASP A 107 -16.42 16.87 -27.24
C ASP A 107 -15.30 17.00 -28.30
N GLU A 108 -14.04 17.13 -27.87
CA GLU A 108 -12.87 17.27 -28.75
C GLU A 108 -12.27 15.93 -29.20
N ILE A 109 -12.46 14.86 -28.44
CA ILE A 109 -11.83 13.56 -28.76
C ILE A 109 -12.30 13.04 -30.13
N ALA A 110 -13.54 13.31 -30.53
CA ALA A 110 -14.07 12.94 -31.84
C ALA A 110 -13.38 13.67 -33.00
N SER A 111 -13.05 14.96 -32.84
CA SER A 111 -12.34 15.73 -33.87
C SER A 111 -10.82 15.55 -33.84
N ARG A 112 -10.24 15.20 -32.68
CA ARG A 112 -8.80 14.99 -32.46
C ARG A 112 -8.38 13.52 -32.42
N THR A 113 -9.23 12.60 -32.89
CA THR A 113 -8.95 11.14 -32.89
C THR A 113 -7.66 10.79 -33.65
N GLU A 114 -7.38 11.42 -34.79
CA GLU A 114 -6.19 11.11 -35.59
C GLU A 114 -4.89 11.68 -34.98
N GLU A 115 -4.99 12.83 -34.30
CA GLU A 115 -3.91 13.40 -33.48
C GLU A 115 -3.60 12.48 -32.27
N LEU A 116 -4.63 11.99 -31.60
CA LEU A 116 -4.52 10.98 -30.53
C LEU A 116 -3.85 9.69 -31.03
N ARG A 117 -4.24 9.16 -32.21
CA ARG A 117 -3.57 8.00 -32.83
C ARG A 117 -2.11 8.28 -33.13
N THR A 118 -1.80 9.46 -33.69
CA THR A 118 -0.44 9.88 -34.06
C THR A 118 0.48 9.96 -32.84
N VAL A 119 0.05 10.65 -31.78
CA VAL A 119 0.82 10.78 -30.52
C VAL A 119 1.02 9.42 -29.84
N LEU A 120 -0.04 8.60 -29.78
CA LEU A 120 0.01 7.26 -29.18
C LEU A 120 0.68 6.20 -30.09
N ARG A 121 0.95 6.54 -31.35
CA ARG A 121 1.42 5.66 -32.44
C ARG A 121 0.60 4.37 -32.58
N ILE A 122 -0.70 4.49 -32.35
CA ILE A 122 -1.66 3.43 -32.66
C ILE A 122 -1.80 3.41 -34.17
N ALA A 123 -1.55 2.27 -34.80
CA ALA A 123 -1.77 2.09 -36.24
C ALA A 123 -3.22 2.46 -36.60
N PRO A 124 -3.49 3.04 -37.78
CA PRO A 124 -4.87 3.14 -38.26
C PRO A 124 -5.48 1.73 -38.27
N PRO A 125 -6.79 1.58 -37.97
CA PRO A 125 -7.44 0.29 -38.12
C PRO A 125 -7.25 -0.17 -39.58
N ASP A 126 -6.70 -1.38 -39.76
CA ASP A 126 -6.35 -1.88 -41.09
C ASP A 126 -7.56 -1.83 -42.03
N GLY A 127 -7.28 -1.42 -43.28
CA GLY A 127 -8.32 -1.23 -44.28
C GLY A 127 -9.04 -2.54 -44.62
N GLU A 128 -10.33 -2.41 -44.94
CA GLU A 128 -11.27 -3.42 -45.47
C GLU A 128 -10.67 -4.82 -45.69
N GLU A 129 -11.08 -5.79 -44.87
CA GLU A 129 -10.76 -7.21 -45.06
C GLU A 129 -11.30 -7.71 -46.42
N GLN A 130 -10.48 -7.60 -47.47
CA GLN A 130 -10.68 -8.35 -48.70
C GLN A 130 -10.45 -9.82 -48.39
N ALA A 131 -11.53 -10.59 -48.32
CA ALA A 131 -11.50 -12.01 -48.03
C ALA A 131 -10.67 -12.76 -49.09
N VAL A 132 -9.47 -13.19 -48.71
CA VAL A 132 -8.67 -14.15 -49.48
C VAL A 132 -9.02 -15.54 -48.96
N GLU A 133 -9.72 -16.32 -49.78
CA GLU A 133 -10.00 -17.72 -49.48
C GLU A 133 -8.71 -18.56 -49.62
N GLU A 134 -8.22 -19.14 -48.53
CA GLU A 134 -7.29 -20.28 -48.60
C GLU A 134 -8.09 -21.61 -48.62
N PRO A 135 -7.75 -22.57 -49.49
CA PRO A 135 -8.55 -23.78 -49.69
C PRO A 135 -8.35 -24.81 -48.57
N LEU A 136 -9.42 -25.52 -48.21
CA LEU A 136 -9.35 -26.63 -47.25
C LEU A 136 -8.50 -27.80 -47.78
N ALA A 137 -7.49 -28.20 -47.01
CA ALA A 137 -6.83 -29.49 -47.17
C ALA A 137 -7.66 -30.61 -46.50
N THR A 138 -7.73 -31.76 -47.16
CA THR A 138 -8.50 -32.94 -46.70
C THR A 138 -7.62 -33.94 -45.96
N GLU A 139 -8.07 -34.44 -44.81
CA GLU A 139 -7.60 -35.70 -44.21
C GLU A 139 -8.79 -36.59 -43.80
N GLU A 140 -8.61 -37.91 -43.88
CA GLU A 140 -9.64 -38.92 -43.66
C GLU A 140 -9.66 -39.48 -42.21
N PRO A 141 -10.79 -40.02 -41.71
CA PRO A 141 -10.95 -40.47 -40.33
C PRO A 141 -10.72 -41.98 -40.11
N PRO A 142 -10.37 -42.42 -38.88
CA PRO A 142 -10.45 -43.82 -38.48
C PRO A 142 -11.59 -44.14 -37.49
N ALA A 143 -12.52 -44.97 -37.95
CA ALA A 143 -13.29 -46.03 -37.26
C ALA A 143 -13.63 -45.94 -35.74
N THR A 144 -14.94 -45.74 -35.48
CA THR A 144 -15.84 -46.51 -34.58
C THR A 144 -15.30 -47.53 -33.55
N LEU A 145 -15.85 -47.46 -32.32
CA LEU A 145 -16.30 -48.61 -31.52
C LEU A 145 -17.72 -48.35 -30.98
N VAL A 146 -18.42 -49.39 -30.48
CA VAL A 146 -19.90 -49.46 -30.39
C VAL A 146 -20.40 -49.97 -29.03
N GLY A 147 -21.59 -49.50 -28.60
CA GLY A 147 -22.43 -50.09 -27.55
C GLY A 147 -22.45 -49.32 -26.21
N GLU A 148 -23.54 -49.25 -25.44
CA GLU A 148 -24.93 -49.74 -25.62
C GLU A 148 -25.94 -48.78 -24.94
N ASP A 149 -27.24 -48.96 -25.22
CA ASP A 149 -28.44 -48.25 -24.72
C ASP A 149 -29.51 -49.36 -24.41
N PRO A 150 -30.75 -49.15 -23.90
CA PRO A 150 -31.46 -47.92 -23.47
C PRO A 150 -32.24 -48.05 -22.12
N ALA A 151 -33.07 -47.05 -21.76
CA ALA A 151 -34.47 -47.24 -21.28
C ALA A 151 -35.25 -45.92 -20.98
N ASP A 152 -36.34 -45.71 -21.73
CA ASP A 152 -37.65 -45.08 -21.40
C ASP A 152 -37.80 -43.89 -20.41
N LEU A 153 -38.11 -42.71 -20.99
CA LEU A 153 -39.43 -42.00 -21.00
C LEU A 153 -40.26 -41.80 -19.71
N PRO A 154 -41.17 -40.79 -19.64
CA PRO A 154 -41.50 -39.69 -20.58
C PRO A 154 -41.27 -38.30 -19.89
N GLU A 155 -41.88 -37.13 -20.16
CA GLU A 155 -43.01 -36.68 -21.00
C GLU A 155 -42.88 -35.19 -21.40
N ARG A 156 -43.97 -34.41 -21.33
CA ARG A 156 -44.22 -33.02 -21.78
C ARG A 156 -45.08 -32.29 -20.70
N ALA A 157 -45.56 -31.04 -20.78
CA ALA A 157 -45.70 -30.07 -21.89
C ALA A 157 -45.86 -28.60 -21.40
N GLY A 158 -45.88 -27.64 -22.34
CA GLY A 158 -46.60 -26.35 -22.28
C GLY A 158 -45.95 -25.23 -21.45
N GLU A 159 -45.54 -24.06 -21.97
CA GLU A 159 -46.15 -23.04 -22.86
C GLU A 159 -47.00 -21.94 -22.19
N ALA A 160 -46.72 -20.70 -22.60
CA ALA A 160 -47.51 -19.46 -22.52
C ALA A 160 -47.85 -18.81 -21.15
N ALA A 161 -47.60 -17.50 -21.09
CA ALA A 161 -48.29 -16.54 -20.22
C ALA A 161 -49.46 -15.88 -21.02
N PRO A 162 -50.41 -15.13 -20.39
CA PRO A 162 -50.12 -13.77 -19.89
C PRO A 162 -50.90 -13.35 -18.62
N GLU A 163 -50.86 -12.04 -18.33
CA GLU A 163 -51.43 -11.26 -17.20
C GLU A 163 -52.96 -11.02 -17.30
N PRO A 164 -53.60 -10.06 -16.56
CA PRO A 164 -53.47 -9.63 -15.15
C PRO A 164 -54.85 -9.60 -14.39
N ILE A 165 -54.87 -9.41 -13.05
CA ILE A 165 -56.09 -9.05 -12.27
C ILE A 165 -55.79 -7.98 -11.19
N LEU A 166 -56.77 -7.11 -10.91
CA LEU A 166 -56.76 -5.96 -9.98
C LEU A 166 -57.58 -6.20 -8.69
N THR A 167 -57.07 -5.73 -7.54
CA THR A 167 -57.76 -5.12 -6.36
C THR A 167 -56.65 -4.46 -5.51
N SER A 168 -56.69 -3.22 -5.01
CA SER A 168 -57.68 -2.55 -4.12
C SER A 168 -57.64 -3.15 -2.68
N ASP A 169 -57.60 -2.40 -1.56
CA ASP A 169 -57.83 -0.96 -1.30
C ASP A 169 -57.02 -0.40 -0.10
N GLU A 170 -56.87 0.94 -0.05
CA GLU A 170 -56.75 1.84 1.13
C GLU A 170 -55.63 1.64 2.21
N ALA A 171 -55.21 2.64 3.02
CA ALA A 171 -55.70 4.02 3.23
C ALA A 171 -54.58 5.06 3.52
N SER A 172 -54.84 6.30 3.08
CA SER A 172 -54.53 7.61 3.71
C SER A 172 -53.36 7.78 4.71
N SER A 173 -52.41 8.65 4.36
CA SER A 173 -52.17 9.91 5.10
C SER A 173 -51.50 10.94 4.19
N ALA A 174 -51.89 12.21 4.27
CA ALA A 174 -51.34 13.28 3.44
C ALA A 174 -51.24 14.61 4.20
N GLU A 175 -50.09 15.27 4.09
CA GLU A 175 -49.91 16.68 4.45
C GLU A 175 -49.56 17.50 3.21
N TRP A 176 -49.80 18.81 3.30
CA TRP A 176 -49.95 19.68 2.13
C TRP A 176 -48.63 20.35 1.75
N VAL A 177 -48.35 20.43 0.45
CA VAL A 177 -47.25 21.22 -0.11
C VAL A 177 -47.83 22.42 -0.84
N GLU A 178 -47.51 23.63 -0.38
CA GLU A 178 -47.90 24.87 -1.05
C GLU A 178 -47.19 25.01 -2.41
N ARG A 179 -47.86 25.65 -3.37
CA ARG A 179 -47.25 26.00 -4.66
C ARG A 179 -46.57 27.37 -4.55
N PRO A 180 -45.32 27.52 -5.02
CA PRO A 180 -44.66 28.83 -5.03
C PRO A 180 -45.32 29.79 -6.02
N ASP A 181 -45.30 31.06 -5.64
CA ASP A 181 -45.81 32.23 -6.39
C ASP A 181 -44.97 32.50 -7.65
N PRO A 182 -45.57 32.66 -8.86
CA PRO A 182 -44.82 32.85 -10.10
C PRO A 182 -44.11 34.21 -10.24
N ASP A 183 -44.53 35.26 -9.53
CA ASP A 183 -44.11 36.65 -9.81
C ASP A 183 -42.99 37.17 -8.89
N ARG A 184 -42.13 36.27 -8.38
CA ARG A 184 -41.01 36.63 -7.48
C ARG A 184 -39.66 36.68 -8.20
N GLU A 185 -39.18 37.89 -8.47
CA GLU A 185 -37.83 38.11 -9.00
C GLU A 185 -36.73 37.49 -8.09
N PRO A 186 -35.71 36.81 -8.66
CA PRO A 186 -34.62 36.25 -7.88
C PRO A 186 -33.66 37.34 -7.40
N ALA A 187 -33.43 37.41 -6.08
CA ALA A 187 -32.36 38.23 -5.53
C ALA A 187 -30.99 37.68 -5.96
N ALA A 188 -30.05 38.57 -6.29
CA ALA A 188 -28.72 38.17 -6.75
C ALA A 188 -27.94 37.43 -5.64
N GLU A 189 -27.50 36.21 -5.94
CA GLU A 189 -26.58 35.46 -5.10
C GLU A 189 -25.18 36.12 -5.13
N PRO A 190 -24.46 36.21 -4.00
CA PRO A 190 -23.09 36.73 -3.98
C PRO A 190 -22.13 35.76 -4.67
N GLU A 191 -21.24 36.27 -5.52
CA GLU A 191 -20.28 35.44 -6.25
C GLU A 191 -19.37 34.64 -5.28
N PRO A 192 -19.09 33.36 -5.58
CA PRO A 192 -18.23 32.54 -4.74
C PRO A 192 -16.79 33.06 -4.77
N SER A 193 -16.31 33.57 -3.63
CA SER A 193 -14.93 34.03 -3.48
C SER A 193 -13.95 32.88 -3.73
N VAL A 194 -13.22 32.95 -4.85
CA VAL A 194 -12.21 31.96 -5.21
C VAL A 194 -11.01 32.07 -4.26
N GLU A 195 -10.95 31.20 -3.27
CA GLU A 195 -9.73 31.01 -2.48
C GLU A 195 -8.58 30.60 -3.41
N PRO A 196 -7.37 31.17 -3.26
CA PRO A 196 -6.24 30.82 -4.10
C PRO A 196 -5.87 29.34 -3.87
N ALA A 197 -5.81 28.58 -4.96
CA ALA A 197 -5.54 27.14 -4.92
C ALA A 197 -4.27 26.83 -4.10
N PRO A 198 -4.28 25.78 -3.25
CA PRO A 198 -3.18 25.49 -2.35
C PRO A 198 -1.88 25.29 -3.14
N ALA A 199 -0.89 26.14 -2.86
CA ALA A 199 0.32 26.25 -3.66
C ALA A 199 1.00 24.89 -3.85
N THR A 200 1.24 24.52 -5.11
CA THR A 200 1.94 23.27 -5.46
C THR A 200 3.28 23.23 -4.73
N PRO A 201 3.56 22.23 -3.87
CA PRO A 201 4.79 22.20 -3.10
C PRO A 201 5.98 22.13 -4.05
N ALA A 202 6.84 23.14 -3.98
CA ALA A 202 7.95 23.33 -4.90
C ALA A 202 8.82 22.08 -5.05
N PRO A 203 9.41 21.82 -6.24
CA PRO A 203 10.33 20.71 -6.44
C PRO A 203 11.47 20.81 -5.42
N ARG A 204 11.54 19.83 -4.52
CA ARG A 204 12.56 19.78 -3.47
C ARG A 204 13.90 19.42 -4.11
N PRO A 205 15.02 20.04 -3.67
CA PRO A 205 16.32 19.81 -4.28
C PRO A 205 16.75 18.34 -4.16
N GLU A 206 17.35 17.81 -5.22
CA GLU A 206 17.79 16.41 -5.30
C GLU A 206 18.95 16.11 -4.34
N ARG A 207 18.62 15.70 -3.12
CA ARG A 207 19.59 15.05 -2.23
C ARG A 207 19.90 13.65 -2.75
N LYS A 208 21.17 13.39 -3.09
CA LYS A 208 21.66 12.01 -3.35
C LYS A 208 21.41 11.16 -2.10
N GLY A 209 20.51 10.18 -2.21
CA GLY A 209 19.81 9.59 -1.08
C GLY A 209 20.62 8.61 -0.24
N ASN A 210 21.23 9.10 0.85
CA ASN A 210 21.82 8.28 1.93
C ASN A 210 20.76 7.61 2.83
N MET A 211 19.61 7.23 2.27
CA MET A 211 18.53 6.56 2.98
C MET A 211 19.04 5.28 3.65
N LYS A 212 18.81 5.14 4.96
CA LYS A 212 19.12 3.93 5.73
C LYS A 212 17.85 3.13 6.01
N VAL A 213 17.89 1.81 5.84
CA VAL A 213 16.79 0.91 6.20
C VAL A 213 17.14 0.09 7.44
N ILE A 214 16.29 0.11 8.46
CA ILE A 214 16.55 -0.48 9.79
C ILE A 214 15.42 -1.45 10.13
N ALA A 215 15.71 -2.75 10.24
CA ALA A 215 14.74 -3.73 10.74
C ALA A 215 14.77 -3.82 12.26
N VAL A 216 13.60 -4.03 12.86
CA VAL A 216 13.42 -4.37 14.27
C VAL A 216 12.92 -5.82 14.35
N TYR A 217 13.83 -6.78 14.53
CA TYR A 217 13.49 -8.21 14.44
C TYR A 217 14.03 -9.04 15.61
N HIS A 218 13.20 -9.97 16.07
CA HIS A 218 13.56 -11.08 16.95
C HIS A 218 12.48 -12.16 16.81
N ASN A 219 12.88 -13.43 16.69
CA ASN A 219 12.00 -14.60 16.55
C ASN A 219 11.13 -14.94 17.79
N LYS A 220 10.92 -13.98 18.70
CA LYS A 220 10.21 -14.16 19.97
C LYS A 220 9.06 -13.14 20.05
N GLY A 221 7.89 -13.59 20.46
CA GLY A 221 6.74 -12.73 20.75
C GLY A 221 6.98 -11.84 21.98
N GLY A 222 6.29 -10.70 22.03
CA GLY A 222 6.18 -9.89 23.26
C GLY A 222 7.42 -9.11 23.72
N VAL A 223 8.59 -9.25 23.09
CA VAL A 223 9.85 -8.52 23.44
C VAL A 223 9.85 -7.02 23.11
N GLY A 224 8.74 -6.49 22.60
CA GLY A 224 8.55 -5.05 22.36
C GLY A 224 8.94 -4.52 20.98
N LYS A 225 9.06 -5.39 19.95
CA LYS A 225 9.46 -5.01 18.57
C LYS A 225 8.66 -3.82 18.03
N THR A 226 7.34 -3.94 17.98
CA THR A 226 6.44 -2.86 17.58
C THR A 226 6.61 -1.60 18.41
N THR A 227 6.63 -1.72 19.74
CA THR A 227 6.81 -0.59 20.67
C THR A 227 8.12 0.14 20.39
N VAL A 228 9.19 -0.59 20.06
CA VAL A 228 10.47 -0.04 19.64
C VAL A 228 10.37 0.61 18.25
N ALA A 229 9.80 -0.06 17.26
CA ALA A 229 9.69 0.43 15.88
C ALA A 229 8.90 1.74 15.79
N VAL A 230 7.70 1.83 16.39
CA VAL A 230 6.84 3.03 16.29
C VAL A 230 7.41 4.22 17.06
N ASN A 231 8.03 4.00 18.23
CA ASN A 231 8.62 5.08 19.02
C ASN A 231 10.02 5.48 18.55
N LEU A 232 10.79 4.57 17.92
CA LEU A 232 12.01 4.92 17.20
C LEU A 232 11.69 5.75 15.96
N ALA A 233 10.67 5.37 15.18
CA ALA A 233 10.20 6.17 14.05
C ALA A 233 9.79 7.58 14.49
N ALA A 234 9.03 7.69 15.57
CA ALA A 234 8.69 8.97 16.21
C ALA A 234 9.92 9.76 16.69
N ALA A 235 10.88 9.12 17.37
CA ALA A 235 12.07 9.79 17.89
C ALA A 235 12.97 10.34 16.78
N LEU A 236 13.20 9.55 15.72
CA LEU A 236 13.93 9.97 14.53
C LEU A 236 13.19 11.09 13.78
N ARG A 237 11.84 11.03 13.74
CA ARG A 237 11.02 12.08 13.14
C ARG A 237 11.11 13.40 13.92
N ASN A 238 11.18 13.32 15.24
CA ASN A 238 11.33 14.47 16.13
C ASN A 238 12.75 15.08 16.09
N LYS A 239 13.74 14.34 15.55
CA LYS A 239 15.05 14.87 15.11
C LYS A 239 15.00 15.48 13.69
N GLY A 240 13.81 15.74 13.15
CA GLY A 240 13.59 16.42 11.86
C GLY A 240 13.66 15.50 10.62
N LEU A 241 14.13 14.26 10.76
CA LEU A 241 14.35 13.33 9.65
C LEU A 241 13.04 12.96 8.95
N ARG A 242 13.13 12.61 7.66
CA ARG A 242 12.01 12.11 6.85
C ARG A 242 11.91 10.60 7.04
N VAL A 243 11.00 10.18 7.91
CA VAL A 243 10.87 8.78 8.34
C VAL A 243 9.73 8.06 7.63
N LEU A 244 9.99 6.84 7.20
CA LEU A 244 9.01 5.86 6.76
C LEU A 244 9.00 4.66 7.71
N LEU A 245 7.85 4.36 8.32
CA LEU A 245 7.60 3.10 9.02
C LEU A 245 7.01 2.06 8.04
N VAL A 246 7.41 0.80 8.17
CA VAL A 246 6.86 -0.32 7.40
C VAL A 246 6.41 -1.41 8.37
N ASP A 247 5.13 -1.75 8.35
CA ASP A 247 4.59 -2.90 9.07
C ASP A 247 4.61 -4.14 8.15
N LEU A 248 5.28 -5.20 8.58
CA LEU A 248 5.31 -6.50 7.90
C LEU A 248 4.71 -7.64 8.75
N ASP A 249 4.17 -7.34 9.94
CA ASP A 249 3.48 -8.34 10.75
C ASP A 249 2.02 -8.46 10.29
N SER A 250 1.51 -9.67 10.01
CA SER A 250 0.09 -9.82 9.65
C SER A 250 -0.83 -9.46 10.81
N GLN A 251 -0.35 -9.52 12.05
CA GLN A 251 -1.07 -9.03 13.23
C GLN A 251 -1.25 -7.49 13.21
N SER A 252 -0.60 -6.78 12.29
CA SER A 252 -0.81 -5.34 12.01
C SER A 252 -0.58 -4.44 13.24
N ASN A 253 0.29 -4.89 14.16
CA ASN A 253 0.48 -4.27 15.46
C ASN A 253 1.02 -2.84 15.35
N ALA A 254 1.92 -2.56 14.40
CA ALA A 254 2.46 -1.21 14.20
C ALA A 254 1.39 -0.29 13.57
N THR A 255 0.62 -0.82 12.62
CA THR A 255 -0.51 -0.15 11.96
C THR A 255 -1.60 0.24 12.96
N PHE A 256 -1.91 -0.63 13.92
CA PHE A 256 -2.80 -0.30 15.03
C PHE A 256 -2.18 0.75 15.96
N ALA A 257 -0.92 0.55 16.38
CA ALA A 257 -0.24 1.42 17.33
C ALA A 257 -0.07 2.88 16.84
N VAL A 258 -0.11 3.13 15.53
CA VAL A 258 -0.12 4.48 14.94
C VAL A 258 -1.53 5.01 14.57
N GLY A 259 -2.60 4.35 15.02
CA GLY A 259 -3.98 4.86 14.85
C GLY A 259 -4.50 4.84 13.41
N LEU A 260 -3.93 3.99 12.55
CA LEU A 260 -4.42 3.85 11.17
C LEU A 260 -5.66 2.96 11.09
N LEU A 261 -5.68 1.84 11.81
CA LEU A 261 -6.74 0.83 11.75
C LEU A 261 -7.94 1.24 12.61
N LYS A 262 -9.14 1.23 12.00
CA LYS A 262 -10.41 1.58 12.67
C LYS A 262 -11.12 0.30 13.12
N PHE A 263 -11.67 0.29 14.33
CA PHE A 263 -12.28 -0.92 14.93
C PHE A 263 -13.81 -0.88 14.99
N GLN A 264 -14.44 0.16 14.47
CA GLN A 264 -15.87 0.40 14.66
C GLN A 264 -16.72 -0.35 13.62
N PHE A 265 -16.33 -0.33 12.34
CA PHE A 265 -17.03 -1.02 11.24
C PHE A 265 -16.00 -1.57 10.24
N VAL A 266 -16.29 -2.73 9.63
CA VAL A 266 -15.39 -3.39 8.65
C VAL A 266 -15.47 -2.66 7.30
N GLU A 267 -16.62 -2.07 7.02
CA GLU A 267 -16.94 -1.19 5.91
C GLU A 267 -16.06 0.08 5.87
N ASP A 268 -15.50 0.44 7.03
CA ASP A 268 -14.65 1.61 7.24
C ASP A 268 -13.14 1.31 7.06
N ASP A 269 -12.75 0.03 6.90
CA ASP A 269 -11.37 -0.38 6.63
C ASP A 269 -10.99 -0.05 5.18
N ASP A 270 -10.34 1.11 5.03
CA ASP A 270 -9.74 1.53 3.77
C ASP A 270 -8.31 1.00 3.59
N ILE A 271 -7.73 0.35 4.60
CA ILE A 271 -6.37 -0.21 4.60
C ILE A 271 -6.32 -1.44 3.69
N ILE A 272 -7.34 -2.31 3.73
CA ILE A 272 -7.44 -3.49 2.86
C ILE A 272 -7.29 -3.16 1.36
N GLN A 273 -7.62 -1.93 0.94
CA GLN A 273 -7.44 -1.45 -0.44
C GLN A 273 -5.98 -1.17 -0.81
N LYS A 274 -5.16 -0.71 0.14
CA LYS A 274 -3.72 -0.43 -0.01
C LYS A 274 -2.97 -0.60 1.32
N TYR A 275 -2.25 -1.72 1.39
CA TYR A 275 -1.36 -2.15 2.48
C TYR A 275 -0.19 -2.98 1.92
N VAL A 276 0.77 -3.36 2.76
CA VAL A 276 2.08 -3.92 2.36
C VAL A 276 2.00 -5.09 1.36
N TYR A 277 0.96 -5.94 1.41
CA TYR A 277 0.73 -6.99 0.41
C TYR A 277 0.84 -6.47 -1.03
N HIS A 278 0.27 -5.31 -1.33
CA HIS A 278 0.28 -4.71 -2.66
C HIS A 278 1.69 -4.33 -3.15
N ILE A 279 2.56 -3.91 -2.22
CA ILE A 279 3.97 -3.63 -2.50
C ILE A 279 4.69 -4.94 -2.87
N LEU A 280 4.33 -6.05 -2.22
CA LEU A 280 4.95 -7.37 -2.36
C LEU A 280 4.39 -8.22 -3.52
N ASP A 281 3.13 -8.03 -3.93
CA ASP A 281 2.46 -8.85 -4.96
C ASP A 281 2.76 -8.43 -6.39
N SER A 282 3.01 -7.13 -6.61
CA SER A 282 3.36 -6.58 -7.92
C SER A 282 4.75 -5.94 -7.91
N GLY A 283 5.55 -6.14 -8.96
CA GLY A 283 6.74 -5.31 -9.20
C GLY A 283 6.39 -3.99 -9.87
N ASP A 284 5.21 -3.96 -10.49
CA ASP A 284 4.86 -3.13 -11.63
C ASP A 284 3.83 -2.07 -11.24
N PHE A 285 3.06 -2.37 -10.19
CA PHE A 285 1.98 -1.56 -9.62
C PHE A 285 2.19 -1.38 -8.11
N ASP A 286 1.50 -0.39 -7.53
CA ASP A 286 1.49 -0.06 -6.10
C ASP A 286 2.90 0.17 -5.53
N PHE A 287 3.53 1.26 -5.99
CA PHE A 287 4.75 1.79 -5.39
C PHE A 287 4.47 2.55 -4.09
N ILE A 288 5.51 2.77 -3.29
CA ILE A 288 5.41 3.29 -1.91
C ILE A 288 4.52 4.55 -1.79
N PRO A 289 4.68 5.63 -2.60
CA PRO A 289 3.80 6.81 -2.56
C PRO A 289 2.31 6.60 -2.90
N GLU A 290 1.87 5.37 -3.18
CA GLU A 290 0.45 5.02 -3.42
C GLU A 290 -0.14 4.13 -2.32
N VAL A 291 0.71 3.58 -1.44
CA VAL A 291 0.34 2.70 -0.32
C VAL A 291 0.60 3.39 1.02
N VAL A 292 1.50 4.37 1.03
CA VAL A 292 1.88 5.14 2.22
C VAL A 292 0.72 5.99 2.75
N ARG A 293 0.64 6.07 4.07
CA ARG A 293 -0.30 6.88 4.84
C ARG A 293 0.49 7.71 5.84
N LYS A 294 -0.04 8.85 6.29
CA LYS A 294 0.53 9.54 7.46
C LYS A 294 0.27 8.74 8.73
N SER A 295 1.15 8.89 9.72
CA SER A 295 0.96 8.39 11.08
C SER A 295 -0.27 8.95 11.79
N ARG A 296 -1.01 9.89 11.18
CA ARG A 296 -2.07 10.69 11.80
C ARG A 296 -1.53 11.38 13.07
N SER A 297 -2.44 11.78 13.96
CA SER A 297 -2.19 12.42 15.25
C SER A 297 -1.39 11.59 16.27
N PHE A 298 -0.72 10.51 15.86
CA PHE A 298 0.18 9.71 16.67
C PHE A 298 1.43 10.48 17.11
N ASN A 299 2.04 11.26 16.20
CA ASN A 299 3.27 12.00 16.50
C ASN A 299 3.29 13.36 15.80
N THR A 300 3.82 14.37 16.48
CA THR A 300 3.95 15.74 15.96
C THR A 300 5.42 16.15 15.88
N PRO A 301 6.02 16.29 14.67
CA PRO A 301 5.40 16.18 13.35
C PRO A 301 5.15 14.74 12.88
N GLU A 302 4.17 14.56 11.99
CA GLU A 302 3.81 13.25 11.44
C GLU A 302 4.95 12.63 10.61
N PHE A 303 5.03 11.29 10.62
CA PHE A 303 5.85 10.50 9.71
C PHE A 303 4.98 9.68 8.74
N ASP A 304 5.61 9.02 7.79
CA ASP A 304 4.96 8.18 6.78
C ASP A 304 4.94 6.70 7.20
N VAL A 305 3.91 5.96 6.80
CA VAL A 305 3.66 4.57 7.22
C VAL A 305 3.15 3.76 6.03
N ILE A 306 3.79 2.63 5.73
CA ILE A 306 3.20 1.53 4.96
C ILE A 306 2.50 0.62 5.97
N PRO A 307 1.15 0.52 5.93
CA PRO A 307 0.40 -0.31 6.85
C PRO A 307 0.44 -1.80 6.44
N SER A 308 0.19 -2.66 7.41
CA SER A 308 -0.17 -4.07 7.23
C SER A 308 -1.68 -4.24 7.41
N HIS A 309 -2.19 -5.45 7.15
CA HIS A 309 -3.58 -5.84 7.39
C HIS A 309 -3.66 -7.36 7.63
N ILE A 310 -4.64 -7.84 8.40
CA ILE A 310 -4.74 -9.25 8.83
C ILE A 310 -4.82 -10.25 7.66
N ASP A 311 -5.42 -9.81 6.54
CA ASP A 311 -5.51 -10.53 5.26
C ASP A 311 -4.14 -10.85 4.64
N LEU A 312 -3.04 -10.19 5.07
CA LEU A 312 -1.66 -10.58 4.71
C LEU A 312 -1.37 -12.06 5.01
N THR A 313 -2.06 -12.65 5.99
CA THR A 313 -1.99 -14.09 6.29
C THR A 313 -2.49 -14.95 5.13
N ASN A 314 -3.57 -14.55 4.45
CA ASN A 314 -4.20 -15.30 3.35
C ASN A 314 -3.32 -15.30 2.08
N HIS A 315 -2.54 -14.24 1.87
CA HIS A 315 -1.69 -14.09 0.68
C HIS A 315 -0.32 -14.76 0.79
N GLN A 316 0.08 -15.26 1.96
CA GLN A 316 1.46 -15.74 2.19
C GLN A 316 1.87 -16.85 1.23
N TYR A 317 0.98 -17.82 0.95
CA TYR A 317 1.22 -18.90 -0.02
C TYR A 317 1.30 -18.40 -1.47
N ARG A 318 0.55 -17.37 -1.84
CA ARG A 318 0.65 -16.73 -3.16
C ARG A 318 2.00 -16.02 -3.30
N LEU A 319 2.40 -15.29 -2.26
CA LEU A 319 3.64 -14.51 -2.26
C LEU A 319 4.92 -15.37 -2.26
N THR A 320 4.92 -16.56 -1.66
CA THR A 320 6.09 -17.47 -1.75
C THR A 320 6.31 -18.02 -3.16
N MET A 321 5.26 -18.17 -3.96
CA MET A 321 5.33 -18.64 -5.36
C MET A 321 5.87 -17.57 -6.33
N ILE A 322 5.90 -16.30 -5.94
CA ILE A 322 6.43 -15.22 -6.79
C ILE A 322 7.90 -14.99 -6.41
N SER A 323 8.83 -15.51 -7.21
CA SER A 323 10.28 -15.46 -6.93
C SER A 323 10.81 -14.04 -6.64
N ALA A 324 10.24 -13.01 -7.30
CA ALA A 324 10.61 -11.61 -7.12
C ALA A 324 10.07 -10.98 -5.81
N CYS A 325 9.18 -11.64 -5.06
CA CYS A 325 8.57 -11.10 -3.84
C CYS A 325 9.61 -10.63 -2.82
N ARG A 326 10.64 -11.46 -2.60
CA ARG A 326 11.77 -11.23 -1.68
C ARG A 326 12.50 -9.92 -1.91
N SER A 327 12.62 -9.48 -3.18
CA SER A 327 13.33 -8.27 -3.56
C SER A 327 12.42 -7.06 -3.81
N ARG A 328 11.09 -7.23 -3.86
CA ARG A 328 10.16 -6.14 -4.23
C ARG A 328 10.14 -4.98 -3.25
N LEU A 329 10.16 -5.22 -1.94
CA LEU A 329 10.20 -4.12 -0.96
C LEU A 329 11.49 -3.30 -1.13
N PHE A 330 12.65 -3.95 -1.16
CA PHE A 330 13.94 -3.33 -1.49
C PHE A 330 13.90 -2.55 -2.82
N ASN A 331 13.52 -3.18 -3.93
CA ASN A 331 13.46 -2.58 -5.27
C ASN A 331 12.45 -1.42 -5.41
N LYS A 332 11.52 -1.27 -4.46
CA LYS A 332 10.59 -0.14 -4.37
C LYS A 332 11.09 0.94 -3.39
N LEU A 333 11.81 0.56 -2.33
CA LEU A 333 12.53 1.47 -1.42
C LEU A 333 13.65 2.23 -2.15
N GLU A 334 14.41 1.57 -3.04
CA GLU A 334 15.46 2.21 -3.84
C GLU A 334 14.96 3.44 -4.62
N ARG A 335 13.69 3.42 -5.06
CA ARG A 335 13.06 4.50 -5.84
C ARG A 335 12.62 5.71 -5.01
N VAL A 336 12.58 5.56 -3.68
CA VAL A 336 12.23 6.63 -2.72
C VAL A 336 13.42 7.03 -1.83
N ARG A 337 14.65 6.64 -2.21
CA ARG A 337 15.91 7.12 -1.60
C ARG A 337 16.00 8.65 -1.53
N GLY A 338 15.39 9.35 -2.48
CA GLY A 338 15.32 10.81 -2.49
C GLY A 338 14.28 11.40 -1.53
N ASP A 339 13.24 10.63 -1.15
CA ASP A 339 12.10 11.09 -0.32
C ASP A 339 12.32 10.87 1.18
N TYR A 340 13.00 9.80 1.58
CA TYR A 340 13.21 9.41 2.99
C TYR A 340 14.67 9.43 3.41
N ASP A 341 14.90 9.75 4.68
CA ASP A 341 16.21 9.73 5.33
C ASP A 341 16.43 8.38 6.06
N ILE A 342 15.41 7.89 6.77
CA ILE A 342 15.44 6.59 7.44
C ILE A 342 14.12 5.84 7.25
N VAL A 343 14.21 4.54 7.03
CA VAL A 343 13.10 3.60 6.95
C VAL A 343 13.21 2.64 8.14
N VAL A 344 12.16 2.52 8.95
CA VAL A 344 12.07 1.58 10.08
C VAL A 344 11.08 0.47 9.70
N ILE A 345 11.48 -0.79 9.86
CA ILE A 345 10.64 -1.95 9.54
C ILE A 345 10.33 -2.72 10.83
N ASP A 346 9.04 -2.80 11.21
CA ASP A 346 8.59 -3.74 12.23
C ASP A 346 8.35 -5.11 11.57
N ALA A 347 9.08 -6.11 12.02
CA ALA A 347 9.07 -7.45 11.42
C ALA A 347 8.35 -8.45 12.34
N PRO A 348 7.64 -9.46 11.81
CA PRO A 348 6.88 -10.41 12.63
C PRO A 348 7.79 -11.26 13.54
N PRO A 349 7.23 -11.94 14.56
CA PRO A 349 7.98 -12.85 15.44
C PRO A 349 8.34 -14.20 14.79
N SER A 350 7.87 -14.48 13.57
CA SER A 350 8.11 -15.71 12.81
C SER A 350 9.50 -15.76 12.15
N LYS A 351 9.87 -16.93 11.61
CA LYS A 351 10.93 -17.08 10.59
C LYS A 351 10.27 -17.42 9.24
N ASP A 352 9.52 -16.49 8.69
CA ASP A 352 8.76 -16.69 7.45
C ASP A 352 9.17 -15.68 6.35
N LEU A 353 8.45 -15.71 5.23
CA LEU A 353 8.67 -14.81 4.09
C LEU A 353 8.65 -13.32 4.47
N TYR A 354 7.85 -12.91 5.45
CA TYR A 354 7.73 -11.49 5.83
C TYR A 354 8.91 -11.04 6.69
N ALA A 355 9.35 -11.91 7.61
CA ALA A 355 10.61 -11.71 8.32
C ALA A 355 11.82 -11.75 7.36
N GLU A 356 11.80 -12.63 6.34
CA GLU A 356 12.82 -12.73 5.30
C GLU A 356 12.88 -11.42 4.48
N ILE A 357 11.73 -10.91 4.03
CA ILE A 357 11.61 -9.64 3.29
C ILE A 357 12.10 -8.45 4.10
N ALA A 358 11.83 -8.40 5.41
CA ALA A 358 12.31 -7.33 6.29
C ALA A 358 13.85 -7.28 6.33
N LEU A 359 14.50 -8.42 6.59
CA LEU A 359 15.95 -8.54 6.65
C LEU A 359 16.61 -8.47 5.27
N ALA A 360 15.95 -8.92 4.20
CA ALA A 360 16.37 -8.76 2.82
C ALA A 360 16.30 -7.29 2.35
N SER A 361 15.45 -6.47 2.98
CA SER A 361 15.27 -5.05 2.67
C SER A 361 16.13 -4.12 3.53
N ALA A 362 16.47 -4.49 4.76
CA ALA A 362 17.24 -3.66 5.67
C ALA A 362 18.72 -3.47 5.29
N ASP A 363 19.33 -2.36 5.69
CA ASP A 363 20.79 -2.21 5.80
C ASP A 363 21.25 -2.62 7.22
N PHE A 364 20.44 -2.27 8.22
CA PHE A 364 20.73 -2.44 9.64
C PHE A 364 19.68 -3.28 10.38
N LEU A 365 20.08 -3.95 11.46
CA LEU A 365 19.21 -4.72 12.35
C LEU A 365 19.37 -4.31 13.83
N ILE A 366 18.24 -4.06 14.48
CA ILE A 366 18.09 -3.97 15.94
C ILE A 366 17.38 -5.24 16.43
N ILE A 367 17.86 -5.85 17.52
CA ILE A 367 17.30 -7.09 18.08
C ILE A 367 16.75 -6.82 19.51
N PRO A 368 15.48 -6.43 19.69
CA PRO A 368 14.90 -6.17 21.02
C PRO A 368 14.77 -7.46 21.84
N SER A 369 15.37 -7.51 23.02
CA SER A 369 15.39 -8.68 23.91
C SER A 369 15.10 -8.30 25.35
N ASP A 370 14.29 -9.11 26.04
CA ASP A 370 14.03 -9.00 27.48
C ASP A 370 15.14 -9.61 28.35
N LEU A 371 16.24 -10.05 27.72
CA LEU A 371 17.44 -10.66 28.32
C LEU A 371 17.18 -11.89 29.21
N ARG A 372 15.93 -12.39 29.26
CA ARG A 372 15.53 -13.61 29.97
C ARG A 372 16.02 -14.84 29.19
N PRO A 373 16.26 -15.99 29.85
CA PRO A 373 16.89 -17.16 29.22
C PRO A 373 16.30 -17.60 27.87
N PHE A 374 14.96 -17.56 27.72
CA PHE A 374 14.27 -17.90 26.49
C PHE A 374 14.47 -16.89 25.34
N ALA A 375 14.66 -15.59 25.61
CA ALA A 375 15.05 -14.65 24.55
C ALA A 375 16.49 -14.90 24.12
N ASN A 376 17.38 -15.14 25.09
CA ASN A 376 18.79 -15.40 24.82
C ASN A 376 18.97 -16.66 23.96
N GLN A 377 18.20 -17.73 24.21
CA GLN A 377 18.13 -18.89 23.30
C GLN A 377 17.64 -18.51 21.88
N GLY A 378 16.69 -17.58 21.78
CA GLY A 378 16.24 -17.03 20.50
C GLY A 378 17.32 -16.26 19.73
N LEU A 379 18.34 -15.69 20.39
CA LEU A 379 19.44 -15.02 19.69
C LEU A 379 20.22 -15.99 18.77
N MET A 380 20.37 -17.27 19.13
CA MET A 380 20.95 -18.27 18.22
C MET A 380 20.09 -18.46 16.96
N ASN A 381 18.76 -18.47 17.14
CA ASN A 381 17.79 -18.57 16.05
C ASN A 381 17.82 -17.35 15.12
N VAL A 382 17.99 -16.14 15.69
CA VAL A 382 18.17 -14.90 14.93
C VAL A 382 19.50 -14.92 14.17
N ARG A 383 20.60 -15.35 14.79
CA ARG A 383 21.91 -15.46 14.12
C ARG A 383 21.90 -16.41 12.92
N GLN A 384 21.26 -17.58 13.06
CA GLN A 384 21.06 -18.50 11.94
C GLN A 384 20.26 -17.84 10.81
N PHE A 385 19.16 -17.16 11.13
CA PHE A 385 18.29 -16.52 10.14
C PHE A 385 18.97 -15.34 9.43
N ILE A 386 19.84 -14.60 10.11
CA ILE A 386 20.69 -13.58 9.48
C ILE A 386 21.61 -14.22 8.42
N ASN A 387 22.21 -15.38 8.69
CA ASN A 387 23.05 -16.08 7.71
C ASN A 387 22.23 -16.54 6.49
N GLU A 388 21.10 -17.20 6.73
CA GLU A 388 20.16 -17.67 5.70
C GLU A 388 19.70 -16.50 4.78
N VAL A 389 19.40 -15.34 5.37
CA VAL A 389 19.04 -14.13 4.60
C VAL A 389 20.26 -13.50 3.91
N ASN A 390 21.46 -13.54 4.50
CA ASN A 390 22.67 -13.00 3.87
C ASN A 390 23.07 -13.78 2.60
N GLU A 391 22.87 -15.10 2.56
CA GLU A 391 23.02 -15.90 1.34
C GLU A 391 22.03 -15.45 0.25
N SER A 392 20.78 -15.17 0.61
CA SER A 392 19.78 -14.58 -0.29
C SER A 392 20.18 -13.18 -0.78
N ARG A 393 20.74 -12.34 0.10
CA ARG A 393 21.21 -10.96 -0.20
C ARG A 393 22.40 -10.92 -1.15
N ALA A 394 23.31 -11.89 -1.10
CA ALA A 394 24.44 -11.97 -2.04
C ALA A 394 23.95 -12.05 -3.50
N ASN A 395 22.89 -12.82 -3.77
CA ASN A 395 22.25 -12.90 -5.09
C ASN A 395 21.60 -11.58 -5.53
N MET A 396 21.30 -10.68 -4.60
CA MET A 396 20.78 -9.33 -4.84
C MET A 396 21.89 -8.26 -4.88
N HIS A 397 23.17 -8.65 -4.88
CA HIS A 397 24.33 -7.77 -4.81
C HIS A 397 24.29 -6.81 -3.61
N ARG A 398 23.78 -7.28 -2.47
CA ARG A 398 23.73 -6.52 -1.21
C ARG A 398 24.72 -7.08 -0.18
N GLU A 399 25.37 -6.16 0.52
CA GLU A 399 26.16 -6.44 1.71
C GLU A 399 25.34 -7.19 2.78
N PRO A 400 25.99 -7.98 3.67
CA PRO A 400 25.35 -8.56 4.85
C PRO A 400 24.59 -7.54 5.71
N VAL A 401 23.53 -7.96 6.38
CA VAL A 401 22.79 -7.08 7.32
C VAL A 401 23.70 -6.67 8.49
N SER A 402 23.89 -5.37 8.68
CA SER A 402 24.71 -4.84 9.78
C SER A 402 23.91 -4.85 11.10
N VAL A 403 24.35 -5.61 12.10
CA VAL A 403 23.64 -5.70 13.38
C VAL A 403 24.10 -4.57 14.30
N ILE A 404 23.25 -3.56 14.50
CA ILE A 404 23.48 -2.44 15.43
C ILE A 404 23.70 -2.97 16.86
N GLY A 405 22.87 -3.95 17.25
CA GLY A 405 23.04 -4.69 18.48
C GLY A 405 21.77 -5.37 18.98
N VAL A 406 21.91 -6.13 20.07
CA VAL A 406 20.79 -6.54 20.91
C VAL A 406 20.39 -5.35 21.78
N LEU A 407 19.12 -4.95 21.69
CA LEU A 407 18.54 -3.87 22.48
C LEU A 407 17.88 -4.45 23.75
N PRO A 408 18.37 -4.14 24.97
CA PRO A 408 17.65 -4.42 26.20
C PRO A 408 16.27 -3.75 26.19
N SER A 409 15.21 -4.55 26.12
CA SER A 409 13.83 -4.11 25.88
C SER A 409 12.86 -4.79 26.86
N LYS A 410 11.89 -4.03 27.37
CA LYS A 410 11.03 -4.44 28.51
C LYS A 410 11.84 -4.86 29.75
N ILE A 411 12.89 -4.10 30.04
CA ILE A 411 13.73 -4.31 31.22
C ILE A 411 12.99 -3.80 32.46
N SER A 412 13.02 -4.55 33.56
CA SER A 412 12.27 -4.16 34.77
C SER A 412 12.78 -2.83 35.34
N THR A 413 11.86 -1.98 35.80
CA THR A 413 12.20 -0.72 36.48
C THR A 413 12.75 -0.90 37.91
N ASN A 414 12.73 -2.13 38.44
CA ASN A 414 13.20 -2.45 39.78
C ASN A 414 14.71 -2.18 39.96
N ALA A 415 15.05 -1.29 40.90
CA ALA A 415 16.43 -0.85 41.14
C ALA A 415 17.39 -1.98 41.58
N GLN A 416 16.92 -3.00 42.31
CA GLN A 416 17.76 -4.13 42.73
C GLN A 416 18.10 -5.04 41.55
N TYR A 417 17.11 -5.32 40.70
CA TYR A 417 17.31 -6.06 39.45
C TYR A 417 18.28 -5.31 38.52
N ASN A 418 18.10 -3.99 38.35
CA ASN A 418 18.98 -3.18 37.51
C ASN A 418 20.41 -3.08 38.04
N LYS A 419 20.61 -3.07 39.38
CA LYS A 419 21.94 -3.03 40.00
C LYS A 419 22.69 -4.36 39.93
N TYR A 420 22.01 -5.50 40.04
CA TYR A 420 22.68 -6.79 40.27
C TYR A 420 22.42 -7.87 39.21
N ALA A 421 21.25 -7.87 38.54
CA ALA A 421 20.87 -8.90 37.57
C ALA A 421 21.10 -8.44 36.13
N LEU A 422 20.70 -7.22 35.79
CA LEU A 422 20.86 -6.65 34.44
C LEU A 422 22.32 -6.65 33.93
N PRO A 423 23.36 -6.27 34.71
CA PRO A 423 24.73 -6.28 34.21
C PRO A 423 25.22 -7.69 33.87
N ARG A 424 24.87 -8.68 34.69
CA ARG A 424 25.17 -10.10 34.46
C ARG A 424 24.45 -10.64 33.22
N GLN A 425 23.20 -10.24 33.01
CA GLN A 425 22.43 -10.61 31.83
C GLN A 425 22.94 -9.94 30.54
N LYS A 426 23.39 -8.67 30.62
CA LYS A 426 24.14 -8.03 29.51
C LYS A 426 25.40 -8.84 29.17
N GLN A 427 26.29 -9.10 30.15
CA GLN A 427 27.53 -9.85 29.94
C GLN A 427 27.31 -11.21 29.22
N VAL A 428 26.32 -11.99 29.65
CA VAL A 428 25.98 -13.30 29.05
C VAL A 428 25.55 -13.19 27.57
N VAL A 429 24.95 -12.07 27.12
CA VAL A 429 24.58 -11.92 25.70
C VAL A 429 25.82 -11.86 24.81
N SER A 430 26.77 -10.99 25.12
CA SER A 430 27.96 -10.81 24.28
C SER A 430 28.89 -12.02 24.34
N GLU A 431 29.15 -12.57 25.53
CA GLU A 431 30.04 -13.72 25.70
C GLU A 431 29.53 -15.00 25.01
N ARG A 432 28.22 -15.28 25.08
CA ARG A 432 27.66 -16.57 24.64
C ARG A 432 27.11 -16.57 23.21
N PHE A 433 26.61 -15.43 22.72
CA PHE A 433 25.90 -15.38 21.44
C PHE A 433 26.67 -14.61 20.34
N GLY A 434 27.67 -13.80 20.73
CA GLY A 434 28.52 -13.06 19.80
C GLY A 434 27.88 -11.80 19.21
N PHE A 435 26.81 -11.30 19.84
CA PHE A 435 26.21 -10.02 19.45
C PHE A 435 26.77 -8.87 20.31
N SER A 436 26.99 -7.73 19.65
CA SER A 436 27.10 -6.45 20.36
C SER A 436 25.81 -6.15 21.10
N LEU A 437 25.92 -5.49 22.25
CA LEU A 437 24.78 -4.95 22.98
C LEU A 437 24.63 -3.46 22.67
N MET A 438 23.39 -3.00 22.74
CA MET A 438 23.11 -1.57 22.81
C MET A 438 23.28 -1.08 24.25
N ASP A 439 23.73 0.17 24.36
CA ASP A 439 23.97 0.87 25.60
C ASP A 439 22.64 1.29 26.23
N THR A 440 21.75 1.88 25.41
CA THR A 440 20.37 2.25 25.75
C THR A 440 19.57 1.06 26.30
N VAL A 441 18.63 1.36 27.21
CA VAL A 441 17.75 0.37 27.83
C VAL A 441 16.29 0.85 27.77
N ILE A 442 15.45 0.13 27.03
CA ILE A 442 14.00 0.39 27.02
C ILE A 442 13.34 -0.36 28.19
N TYR A 443 13.02 0.38 29.24
CA TYR A 443 12.39 -0.14 30.44
C TYR A 443 10.89 -0.43 30.25
N GLU A 444 10.37 -1.45 30.92
CA GLU A 444 8.94 -1.74 30.99
C GLU A 444 8.24 -0.69 31.86
N ARG A 445 7.50 0.22 31.22
CA ARG A 445 6.80 1.35 31.85
C ARG A 445 5.36 1.41 31.35
N MET A 446 4.38 1.52 32.25
CA MET A 446 2.96 1.61 31.90
C MET A 446 2.63 2.63 30.80
N PRO A 447 3.21 3.86 30.78
CA PRO A 447 3.02 4.82 29.70
C PRO A 447 3.28 4.31 28.28
N LEU A 448 4.21 3.36 28.08
CA LEU A 448 4.47 2.77 26.75
C LEU A 448 3.35 1.84 26.26
N ALA A 449 2.52 1.34 27.17
CA ALA A 449 1.27 0.66 26.82
C ALA A 449 0.12 1.67 26.72
N SER A 450 -0.03 2.54 27.73
CA SER A 450 -1.11 3.52 27.82
C SER A 450 -1.12 4.56 26.69
N SER A 451 0.03 4.89 26.10
CA SER A 451 0.08 5.77 24.92
C SER A 451 -0.40 5.05 23.66
N LEU A 452 -0.07 3.77 23.49
CA LEU A 452 -0.43 2.96 22.31
C LEU A 452 -1.85 2.37 22.39
N SER A 453 -2.43 2.24 23.58
CA SER A 453 -3.79 1.76 23.81
C SER A 453 -4.78 2.87 24.16
N ARG A 454 -4.44 4.14 23.87
CA ARG A 454 -5.26 5.31 24.23
C ARG A 454 -6.53 5.38 23.37
N THR A 455 -7.65 5.67 24.03
CA THR A 455 -8.90 6.06 23.40
C THR A 455 -9.31 7.48 23.79
N ILE A 456 -10.22 8.08 23.03
CA ILE A 456 -10.99 9.27 23.37
C ILE A 456 -12.47 8.99 23.13
N SER A 457 -13.31 9.30 24.11
CA SER A 457 -14.76 9.16 23.97
C SER A 457 -15.32 10.34 23.16
N ARG A 458 -16.04 10.06 22.07
CA ARG A 458 -16.80 11.04 21.28
C ARG A 458 -18.16 10.45 20.92
N ASP A 459 -19.22 11.24 21.08
CA ASP A 459 -20.58 10.87 20.68
C ASP A 459 -21.06 9.50 21.26
N GLY A 460 -20.56 9.15 22.45
CA GLY A 460 -20.84 7.88 23.14
C GLY A 460 -19.94 6.70 22.73
N LEU A 461 -19.04 6.87 21.77
CA LEU A 461 -18.11 5.85 21.28
C LEU A 461 -16.67 6.13 21.73
N ASP A 462 -15.96 5.10 22.18
CA ASP A 462 -14.52 5.19 22.37
C ASP A 462 -13.79 5.01 21.04
N ILE A 463 -13.05 6.05 20.63
CA ILE A 463 -12.28 6.10 19.39
C ILE A 463 -10.79 5.95 19.73
N PRO A 464 -10.03 5.05 19.09
CA PRO A 464 -8.57 4.99 19.26
C PRO A 464 -7.89 6.32 18.90
N ASP A 465 -7.09 6.86 19.83
CA ASP A 465 -6.25 8.05 19.68
C ASP A 465 -4.84 7.75 20.22
N PRO A 466 -4.14 6.72 19.72
CA PRO A 466 -2.83 6.36 20.21
C PRO A 466 -1.82 7.47 19.95
N LYS A 467 -0.83 7.59 20.84
CA LYS A 467 0.26 8.56 20.78
C LYS A 467 1.62 7.87 20.85
N SER A 468 2.59 8.47 20.17
CA SER A 468 3.99 8.27 20.46
C SER A 468 4.25 8.65 21.91
N ILE A 469 5.29 8.09 22.51
CA ILE A 469 5.64 8.45 23.89
C ILE A 469 5.99 9.95 24.05
N PHE A 470 6.31 10.65 22.94
CA PHE A 470 6.61 12.07 22.92
C PHE A 470 5.35 12.93 22.98
N ASP A 471 4.39 12.71 22.08
CA ASP A 471 3.10 13.41 22.10
C ASP A 471 2.30 13.06 23.37
N TYR A 472 2.50 11.85 23.91
CA TYR A 472 1.93 11.45 25.20
C TYR A 472 2.51 12.21 26.40
N CYS A 473 3.76 12.71 26.34
CA CYS A 473 4.32 13.57 27.40
C CYS A 473 3.55 14.90 27.56
N ALA A 474 2.85 15.37 26.52
CA ALA A 474 1.99 16.56 26.60
C ALA A 474 0.63 16.26 27.27
N LEU A 475 0.29 14.99 27.49
CA LEU A 475 -0.97 14.52 28.07
C LEU A 475 -0.77 13.91 29.47
N ASP A 476 0.35 13.20 29.68
CA ASP A 476 0.83 12.74 30.98
C ASP A 476 2.24 13.30 31.23
N VAL A 477 2.30 14.34 32.07
CA VAL A 477 3.55 14.99 32.50
C VAL A 477 4.29 14.23 33.61
N SER A 478 3.94 12.96 33.89
CA SER A 478 4.58 12.19 34.96
C SER A 478 6.07 11.94 34.69
N PRO A 479 6.94 11.91 35.74
CA PRO A 479 8.35 11.58 35.60
C PRO A 479 8.63 10.18 35.04
N THR A 480 7.63 9.29 34.99
CA THR A 480 7.74 7.96 34.36
C THR A 480 7.59 8.06 32.84
N THR A 481 6.69 8.92 32.37
CA THR A 481 6.43 9.16 30.95
C THR A 481 7.55 9.95 30.30
N GLN A 482 8.02 11.02 30.95
CA GLN A 482 9.21 11.75 30.49
C GLN A 482 10.42 10.81 30.31
N LYS A 483 10.72 9.96 31.31
CA LYS A 483 11.82 8.97 31.23
C LYS A 483 11.60 7.92 30.15
N ALA A 484 10.36 7.56 29.84
CA ALA A 484 10.06 6.65 28.73
C ALA A 484 10.39 7.30 27.38
N ALA A 485 10.08 8.59 27.21
CA ALA A 485 10.46 9.36 26.03
C ALA A 485 11.99 9.58 25.96
N ASP A 486 12.65 9.87 27.08
CA ASP A 486 14.11 10.03 27.15
C ASP A 486 14.83 8.75 26.67
N ASN A 487 14.39 7.57 27.12
CA ASN A 487 14.96 6.30 26.65
C ASN A 487 14.77 6.06 25.13
N PHE A 488 13.80 6.72 24.48
CA PHE A 488 13.66 6.71 23.02
C PHE A 488 14.42 7.83 22.30
N ARG A 489 14.78 8.93 22.98
CA ARG A 489 15.78 9.91 22.48
C ARG A 489 17.16 9.27 22.44
N GLU A 490 17.58 8.69 23.57
CA GLU A 490 18.82 7.91 23.72
C GLU A 490 18.94 6.85 22.62
N LEU A 491 17.88 6.06 22.40
CA LEU A 491 17.87 5.04 21.36
C LEU A 491 18.06 5.63 19.95
N ALA A 492 17.41 6.75 19.64
CA ALA A 492 17.53 7.38 18.34
C ALA A 492 18.95 7.93 18.10
N ASP A 493 19.58 8.54 19.10
CA ASP A 493 20.98 8.99 19.01
C ASP A 493 21.94 7.81 18.81
N GLU A 494 21.81 6.75 19.61
CA GLU A 494 22.64 5.55 19.50
C GLU A 494 22.47 4.83 18.15
N VAL A 495 21.24 4.77 17.63
CA VAL A 495 20.95 4.21 16.31
C VAL A 495 21.55 5.06 15.19
N LEU A 496 21.48 6.39 15.28
CA LEU A 496 22.08 7.29 14.28
C LEU A 496 23.61 7.16 14.26
N GLU A 497 24.25 7.14 15.43
CA GLU A 497 25.70 6.95 15.56
C GLU A 497 26.14 5.60 14.96
N LYS A 498 25.55 4.48 15.42
CA LYS A 498 25.94 3.14 14.96
C LYS A 498 25.53 2.85 13.51
N ALA A 499 24.56 3.57 12.94
CA ALA A 499 24.23 3.53 11.52
C ALA A 499 25.14 4.41 10.63
N GLY A 500 26.09 5.14 11.22
CA GLY A 500 26.99 6.06 10.52
C GLY A 500 26.26 7.25 9.91
N TRP A 501 25.17 7.71 10.54
CA TRP A 501 24.48 8.93 10.14
C TRP A 501 25.34 10.16 10.43
N ARG A 502 25.28 11.15 9.52
CA ARG A 502 25.92 12.46 9.64
C ARG A 502 24.96 13.46 9.01
N GLU A 503 24.80 14.63 9.64
CA GLU A 503 23.87 15.69 9.23
C GLU A 503 24.32 16.46 7.97
#